data_AF-F8F281-F1
#
_entry.id   AF-F8F281-F1
#
_cell.length_a   1.000
_cell.length_b   1.000
_cell.length_c   1.000
_cell.angle_alpha   90.00
_cell.angle_beta   90.00
_cell.angle_gamma   90.00
#
_symmetry.space_group_name_H-M   'P 1'
#
loop_
_entity.id
_entity.type
_entity.pdbx_description
1 polymer ?
#
loop_
_entity_poly.entity_id
_entity_poly.type
_entity_poly.pdbx_seq_one_letter_code
_entity_poly.pdbx_strand_id
1 'polypeptide(L)'
;MKIQVLIELVRMALKNLTRHRVKTIITIAAVAISVGLYIFIDGWLAGMNIESQRNIVAFETGAAKLQTKEYYEIKDELPMYESFSHWEPIAEVLEQNGYAVAPRFVFNGTLFSSSGSAPIVFYAIDPERESSVLRYPNYIDLGRFPNKGSFEIVLGYMAAEKLRIGIPRILSPERLEEDLLSLAITKEEENKIRGLYRLSENSDEKRFILRSDAKKDDLQFLWNRLFEAGQMRVRIATVIDIKTETGAIRHINQIIDVQVVGVINCPNPQLNANVACIPLDVLQDEAGMMLQGHITELIIRSKNTRDDRLPGPQEHPEQIQSCLLKGIEQKGLPIPSNLVVYGWKSYVSDYIAVSTGDNISNRIIIILLFIISFIGISNTMLMAVLERTKETGMLRSLGMIDSEILLVYIIEASLIGFLGSCFGIVLGCLINIPMVLYGIDYSAMVREMEGDFGYRIVGLFRSTWNWPVIFGIGPVATSISGLGALFPTIRALKLPVTDSLRFE
;
A
#
# COMPACT_ATOMS: atom_id res chain seq x y z
N MET A 1 -7.54 -50.54 15.18
CA MET A 1 -6.45 -50.50 16.18
C MET A 1 -7.04 -50.13 17.53
N LYS A 2 -6.79 -50.88 18.61
CA LYS A 2 -7.32 -50.55 19.94
C LYS A 2 -6.70 -49.24 20.43
N ILE A 3 -7.48 -48.34 21.06
CA ILE A 3 -7.01 -47.05 21.61
C ILE A 3 -5.75 -47.21 22.48
N GLN A 4 -5.68 -48.30 23.23
CA GLN A 4 -4.56 -48.64 24.10
C GLN A 4 -3.25 -48.86 23.34
N VAL A 5 -3.30 -49.44 22.12
CA VAL A 5 -2.11 -49.61 21.27
C VAL A 5 -1.62 -48.25 20.80
N LEU A 6 -2.53 -47.37 20.35
CA LEU A 6 -2.17 -46.01 19.93
C LEU A 6 -1.48 -45.23 21.06
N ILE A 7 -1.98 -45.33 22.29
CA ILE A 7 -1.39 -44.66 23.46
C ILE A 7 0.04 -45.15 23.71
N GLU A 8 0.31 -46.45 23.61
CA GLU A 8 1.67 -46.98 23.77
C GLU A 8 2.61 -46.52 22.65
N LEU A 9 2.15 -46.47 21.40
CA LEU A 9 2.95 -45.95 20.27
C LEU A 9 3.29 -44.47 20.45
N VAL A 10 2.33 -43.66 20.91
CA VAL A 10 2.57 -42.24 21.25
C VAL A 10 3.56 -42.11 22.40
N ARG A 11 3.46 -42.96 23.43
CA ARG A 11 4.40 -42.97 24.56
C ARG A 11 5.82 -43.35 24.11
N MET A 12 5.95 -44.31 23.19
CA MET A 12 7.24 -44.68 22.59
C MET A 12 7.83 -43.48 21.82
N ALA A 13 7.04 -42.83 20.97
CA ALA A 13 7.48 -41.64 20.22
C ALA A 13 7.92 -40.49 21.14
N LEU A 14 7.20 -40.21 22.23
CA LEU A 14 7.59 -39.21 23.23
C LEU A 14 8.92 -39.53 23.90
N LYS A 15 9.13 -40.79 24.32
CA LYS A 15 10.41 -41.22 24.92
C LYS A 15 11.56 -41.07 23.92
N ASN A 16 11.32 -41.42 22.66
CA ASN A 16 12.30 -41.28 21.59
C ASN A 16 12.79 -39.84 21.41
N LEU A 17 11.91 -38.85 21.47
CA LEU A 17 12.28 -37.43 21.36
C LEU A 17 13.21 -36.97 22.49
N THR A 18 12.97 -37.43 23.73
CA THR A 18 13.75 -37.00 24.89
C THR A 18 15.18 -37.54 24.93
N ARG A 19 15.48 -38.55 24.10
CA ARG A 19 16.78 -39.24 24.07
C ARG A 19 17.85 -38.48 23.26
N HIS A 20 17.47 -37.76 22.20
CA HIS A 20 18.39 -36.94 21.39
C HIS A 20 18.02 -35.46 21.43
N ARG A 21 18.08 -34.87 22.62
CA ARG A 21 17.59 -33.51 22.91
C ARG A 21 18.13 -32.46 21.94
N VAL A 22 19.43 -32.48 21.62
CA VAL A 22 20.04 -31.46 20.75
C VAL A 22 19.48 -31.51 19.33
N LYS A 23 19.41 -32.69 18.71
CA LYS A 23 18.89 -32.86 17.34
C LYS A 23 17.42 -32.50 17.28
N THR A 24 16.63 -32.99 18.22
CA THR A 24 15.20 -32.68 18.32
C THR A 24 14.97 -31.18 18.49
N ILE A 25 15.76 -30.49 19.33
CA ILE A 25 15.67 -29.03 19.50
C ILE A 25 16.00 -28.30 18.19
N ILE A 26 17.05 -28.69 17.47
CA ILE A 26 17.43 -28.06 16.19
C ILE A 26 16.31 -28.19 15.18
N THR A 27 15.70 -29.38 15.05
CA THR A 27 14.60 -29.60 14.09
C THR A 27 13.34 -28.84 14.50
N ILE A 28 12.98 -28.85 15.78
CA ILE A 28 11.86 -28.04 16.30
C ILE A 28 12.09 -26.55 16.01
N ALA A 29 13.31 -26.05 16.25
CA ALA A 29 13.67 -24.66 16.00
C ALA A 29 13.61 -24.31 14.51
N ALA A 30 14.07 -25.20 13.62
CA ALA A 30 13.98 -24.99 12.17
C ALA A 30 12.51 -24.87 11.72
N VAL A 31 11.63 -25.79 12.16
CA VAL A 31 10.19 -25.70 11.88
C VAL A 31 9.58 -24.43 12.47
N ALA A 32 9.95 -24.07 13.70
CA ALA A 32 9.45 -22.86 14.36
C ALA A 32 9.85 -21.58 13.61
N ILE A 33 11.09 -21.48 13.14
CA ILE A 33 11.56 -20.34 12.35
C ILE A 33 10.80 -20.28 11.02
N SER A 34 10.63 -21.40 10.31
CA SER A 34 9.89 -21.41 9.04
C SER A 34 8.42 -21.01 9.20
N VAL A 35 7.73 -21.55 10.22
CA VAL A 35 6.33 -21.19 10.52
C VAL A 35 6.21 -19.74 10.97
N GLY A 36 7.11 -19.27 11.84
CA GLY A 36 7.11 -17.91 12.33
C GLY A 36 7.40 -16.88 11.24
N LEU A 37 8.40 -17.15 10.39
CA LEU A 37 8.72 -16.32 9.23
C LEU A 37 7.56 -16.26 8.24
N TYR A 38 6.87 -17.38 8.02
CA TYR A 38 5.69 -17.40 7.17
C TYR A 38 4.56 -16.52 7.72
N ILE A 39 4.22 -16.65 9.01
CA ILE A 39 3.18 -15.81 9.63
C ILE A 39 3.53 -14.33 9.52
N PHE A 40 4.80 -13.98 9.71
CA PHE A 40 5.27 -12.61 9.55
C PHE A 40 5.13 -12.12 8.10
N ILE A 41 5.62 -12.89 7.12
CA ILE A 41 5.54 -12.52 5.69
C ILE A 41 4.08 -12.40 5.24
N ASP A 42 3.22 -13.34 5.61
CA ASP A 42 1.79 -13.31 5.25
C ASP A 42 1.10 -12.08 5.85
N GLY A 43 1.29 -11.83 7.15
CA GLY A 43 0.73 -10.66 7.83
C GLY A 43 1.24 -9.35 7.22
N TRP A 44 2.52 -9.28 6.88
CA TRP A 44 3.15 -8.11 6.29
C TRP A 44 2.60 -7.84 4.88
N LEU A 45 2.61 -8.83 3.99
CA LEU A 45 2.10 -8.70 2.62
C LEU A 45 0.59 -8.39 2.60
N ALA A 46 -0.20 -9.06 3.45
CA ALA A 46 -1.63 -8.76 3.56
C ALA A 46 -1.87 -7.35 4.10
N GLY A 47 -1.07 -6.90 5.08
CA GLY A 47 -1.10 -5.55 5.62
C GLY A 47 -0.75 -4.49 4.56
N MET A 48 0.29 -4.72 3.77
CA MET A 48 0.66 -3.86 2.64
C MET A 48 -0.47 -3.72 1.63
N ASN A 49 -1.12 -4.82 1.27
CA ASN A 49 -2.25 -4.81 0.33
C ASN A 49 -3.43 -4.00 0.89
N ILE A 50 -3.80 -4.23 2.15
CA ILE A 50 -4.91 -3.49 2.81
C ILE A 50 -4.60 -1.99 2.88
N GLU A 51 -3.41 -1.61 3.34
CA GLU A 51 -3.03 -0.18 3.44
C GLU A 51 -2.96 0.49 2.07
N SER A 52 -2.45 -0.20 1.05
CA SER A 52 -2.44 0.31 -0.33
C SER A 52 -3.87 0.55 -0.86
N GLN A 53 -4.79 -0.39 -0.63
CA GLN A 53 -6.20 -0.22 -1.02
C GLN A 53 -6.85 0.96 -0.29
N ARG A 54 -6.64 1.08 1.03
CA ARG A 54 -7.13 2.21 1.82
C ARG A 54 -6.58 3.53 1.30
N ASN A 55 -5.30 3.57 0.94
CA ASN A 55 -4.65 4.78 0.44
C ASN A 55 -5.25 5.23 -0.92
N ILE A 56 -5.43 4.29 -1.85
CA ILE A 56 -6.07 4.57 -3.15
C ILE A 56 -7.47 5.18 -2.93
N VAL A 57 -8.30 4.55 -2.10
CA VAL A 57 -9.68 5.00 -1.83
C VAL A 57 -9.71 6.33 -1.07
N ALA A 58 -8.85 6.51 -0.07
CA ALA A 58 -8.90 7.67 0.82
C ALA A 58 -8.25 8.93 0.23
N PHE A 59 -7.29 8.78 -0.70
CA PHE A 59 -6.53 9.90 -1.24
C PHE A 59 -6.84 10.16 -2.72
N GLU A 60 -7.09 9.13 -3.53
CA GLU A 60 -7.08 9.30 -4.99
C GLU A 60 -8.46 9.19 -5.64
N THR A 61 -9.15 8.05 -5.44
CA THR A 61 -10.30 7.66 -6.27
C THR A 61 -11.65 7.79 -5.57
N GLY A 62 -11.67 7.88 -4.23
CA GLY A 62 -12.90 7.67 -3.47
C GLY A 62 -13.36 6.22 -3.52
N ALA A 63 -14.59 5.95 -3.10
CA ALA A 63 -15.19 4.63 -3.22
C ALA A 63 -15.58 4.31 -4.65
N ALA A 64 -16.16 5.31 -5.32
CA ALA A 64 -16.57 5.23 -6.70
C ALA A 64 -16.46 6.59 -7.36
N LYS A 65 -16.35 6.56 -8.69
CA LYS A 65 -16.40 7.72 -9.56
C LYS A 65 -17.60 7.61 -10.48
N LEU A 66 -18.34 8.70 -10.66
CA LEU A 66 -19.36 8.80 -11.70
C LEU A 66 -18.75 9.58 -12.89
N GLN A 67 -18.77 8.96 -14.06
CA GLN A 67 -18.22 9.50 -15.30
C GLN A 67 -19.05 9.03 -16.50
N THR A 68 -18.84 9.64 -17.66
CA THR A 68 -19.36 9.11 -18.92
C THR A 68 -18.62 7.82 -19.29
N LYS A 69 -19.33 6.90 -19.96
CA LYS A 69 -18.75 5.64 -20.42
C LYS A 69 -17.57 5.88 -21.36
N GLU A 70 -17.72 6.86 -22.26
CA GLU A 70 -16.72 7.25 -23.24
C GLU A 70 -15.45 7.78 -22.56
N TYR A 71 -15.58 8.62 -21.53
CA TYR A 71 -14.42 9.09 -20.75
C TYR A 71 -13.67 7.91 -20.12
N TYR A 72 -14.39 6.93 -19.55
CA TYR A 72 -13.79 5.80 -18.86
C TYR A 72 -12.99 4.87 -19.80
N GLU A 73 -13.47 4.65 -21.03
CA GLU A 73 -12.83 3.78 -22.02
C GLU A 73 -11.44 4.27 -22.43
N ILE A 74 -11.24 5.59 -22.49
CA ILE A 74 -9.98 6.26 -22.89
C ILE A 74 -9.43 7.16 -21.78
N LYS A 75 -9.67 6.79 -20.51
CA LYS A 75 -9.31 7.59 -19.32
C LYS A 75 -7.84 8.02 -19.23
N ASP A 76 -6.92 7.23 -19.79
CA ASP A 76 -5.48 7.49 -19.72
C ASP A 76 -5.06 8.69 -20.60
N GLU A 77 -5.89 9.05 -21.59
CA GLU A 77 -5.70 10.24 -22.44
C GLU A 77 -6.27 11.52 -21.80
N LEU A 78 -7.02 11.41 -20.69
CA LEU A 78 -7.74 12.51 -20.04
C LEU A 78 -8.65 13.27 -21.03
N PRO A 79 -9.66 12.63 -21.64
CA PRO A 79 -10.48 13.21 -22.70
C PRO A 79 -11.45 14.27 -22.15
N MET A 80 -10.98 15.51 -22.00
CA MET A 80 -11.75 16.65 -21.47
C MET A 80 -13.07 16.91 -22.22
N TYR A 81 -13.13 16.52 -23.50
CA TYR A 81 -14.31 16.68 -24.37
C TYR A 81 -15.44 15.70 -24.04
N GLU A 82 -15.19 14.65 -23.26
CA GLU A 82 -16.22 13.73 -22.71
C GLU A 82 -16.70 14.16 -21.31
N SER A 83 -16.49 15.43 -20.96
CA SER A 83 -17.04 16.06 -19.76
C SER A 83 -18.56 16.25 -19.82
N PHE A 84 -19.20 16.35 -18.66
CA PHE A 84 -20.64 16.53 -18.52
C PHE A 84 -20.96 17.68 -17.55
N SER A 85 -22.09 18.34 -17.75
CA SER A 85 -22.58 19.44 -16.91
C SER A 85 -23.81 19.01 -16.08
N HIS A 86 -24.39 19.94 -15.32
CA HIS A 86 -25.60 19.71 -14.50
C HIS A 86 -25.41 18.59 -13.45
N TRP A 87 -24.26 18.59 -12.79
CA TRP A 87 -23.89 17.57 -11.81
C TRP A 87 -24.45 17.86 -10.41
N GLU A 88 -24.86 19.11 -10.13
CA GLU A 88 -25.33 19.56 -8.82
C GLU A 88 -26.60 18.81 -8.37
N PRO A 89 -27.64 18.62 -9.22
CA PRO A 89 -28.81 17.83 -8.85
C PRO A 89 -28.48 16.35 -8.59
N ILE A 90 -27.50 15.81 -9.32
CA ILE A 90 -26.98 14.44 -9.13
C ILE A 90 -26.32 14.33 -7.76
N ALA A 91 -25.47 15.29 -7.42
CA ALA A 91 -24.82 15.36 -6.11
C ALA A 91 -25.84 15.46 -4.97
N GLU A 92 -26.87 16.29 -5.10
CA GLU A 92 -27.94 16.39 -4.08
C GLU A 92 -28.65 15.05 -3.83
N VAL A 93 -28.97 14.31 -4.89
CA VAL A 93 -29.61 12.98 -4.76
C VAL A 93 -28.73 12.03 -3.95
N LEU A 94 -27.44 11.98 -4.28
CA LEU A 94 -26.48 11.14 -3.56
C LEU A 94 -26.31 11.62 -2.10
N GLU A 95 -26.26 12.94 -1.88
CA GLU A 95 -26.10 13.53 -0.56
C GLU A 95 -27.26 13.26 0.39
N GLN A 96 -28.50 13.27 -0.12
CA GLN A 96 -29.71 12.91 0.61
C GLN A 96 -29.74 11.44 1.00
N ASN A 97 -29.07 10.58 0.22
CA ASN A 97 -28.95 9.15 0.49
C ASN A 97 -27.71 8.77 1.31
N GLY A 98 -27.04 9.76 1.93
CA GLY A 98 -25.94 9.51 2.87
C GLY A 98 -24.55 9.43 2.25
N TYR A 99 -24.39 9.82 0.99
CA TYR A 99 -23.09 9.92 0.33
C TYR A 99 -22.52 11.35 0.40
N ALA A 100 -21.21 11.50 0.43
CA ALA A 100 -20.49 12.74 0.19
C ALA A 100 -20.00 12.73 -1.26
N VAL A 101 -20.12 13.86 -1.96
CA VAL A 101 -19.81 13.97 -3.39
C VAL A 101 -18.96 15.20 -3.65
N ALA A 102 -17.87 15.02 -4.40
CA ALA A 102 -16.96 16.09 -4.81
C ALA A 102 -16.83 16.13 -6.34
N PRO A 103 -17.10 17.28 -7.00
CA PRO A 103 -16.87 17.45 -8.43
C PRO A 103 -15.38 17.60 -8.73
N ARG A 104 -14.95 17.05 -9.87
CA ARG A 104 -13.64 17.30 -10.44
C ARG A 104 -13.67 17.51 -11.94
N PHE A 105 -12.86 18.44 -12.41
CA PHE A 105 -12.46 18.53 -13.82
C PHE A 105 -10.96 18.25 -13.92
N VAL A 106 -10.58 17.17 -14.60
CA VAL A 106 -9.19 16.71 -14.71
C VAL A 106 -8.63 17.09 -16.07
N PHE A 107 -7.48 17.76 -16.08
CA PHE A 107 -6.77 18.16 -17.30
C PHE A 107 -5.26 18.08 -17.12
N ASN A 108 -4.53 18.06 -18.23
CA ASN A 108 -3.07 18.13 -18.22
C ASN A 108 -2.59 19.52 -18.66
N GLY A 109 -1.36 19.87 -18.27
CA GLY A 109 -0.75 21.12 -18.71
C GLY A 109 0.70 21.19 -18.26
N THR A 110 1.37 22.26 -18.64
CA THR A 110 2.72 22.56 -18.17
C THR A 110 2.66 23.71 -17.20
N LEU A 111 3.25 23.54 -16.02
CA LEU A 111 3.41 24.59 -15.02
C LEU A 111 4.79 25.21 -15.18
N PHE A 112 4.84 26.54 -15.26
CA PHE A 112 6.06 27.32 -15.37
C PHE A 112 6.28 28.14 -14.09
N SER A 113 7.49 28.06 -13.57
CA SER A 113 8.03 28.89 -12.49
C SER A 113 9.15 29.77 -13.03
N SER A 114 9.70 30.66 -12.20
CA SER A 114 10.91 31.43 -12.55
C SER A 114 12.15 30.53 -12.77
N SER A 115 12.16 29.36 -12.15
CA SER A 115 13.30 28.45 -12.04
C SER A 115 13.24 27.23 -12.97
N GLY A 116 12.09 26.95 -13.56
CA GLY A 116 11.89 25.76 -14.40
C GLY A 116 10.43 25.48 -14.74
N SER A 117 10.20 24.38 -15.45
CA SER A 117 8.87 23.92 -15.81
C SER A 117 8.69 22.42 -15.55
N ALA A 118 7.45 22.00 -15.34
CA ALA A 118 7.09 20.61 -15.16
C ALA A 118 5.73 20.32 -15.81
N PRO A 119 5.56 19.16 -16.47
CA PRO A 119 4.24 18.70 -16.86
C PRO A 119 3.46 18.28 -15.61
N ILE A 120 2.22 18.74 -15.48
CA ILE A 120 1.37 18.56 -14.31
C ILE A 120 -0.01 18.05 -14.74
N VAL A 121 -0.57 17.13 -13.95
CA VAL A 121 -1.98 16.78 -13.98
C VAL A 121 -2.71 17.66 -12.98
N PHE A 122 -3.67 18.43 -13.46
CA PHE A 122 -4.44 19.38 -12.68
C PHE A 122 -5.80 18.76 -12.30
N TYR A 123 -6.10 18.81 -11.00
CA TYR A 123 -7.42 18.53 -10.46
C TYR A 123 -8.11 19.86 -10.14
N ALA A 124 -9.05 20.26 -10.99
CA ALA A 124 -9.96 21.35 -10.67
C ALA A 124 -11.04 20.83 -9.72
N ILE A 125 -11.04 21.30 -8.47
CA ILE A 125 -11.81 20.73 -7.35
C ILE A 125 -12.69 21.78 -6.68
N ASP A 126 -13.78 21.38 -6.04
CA ASP A 126 -14.41 22.20 -4.99
C ASP A 126 -13.67 21.93 -3.65
N PRO A 127 -12.91 22.90 -3.09
CA PRO A 127 -12.06 22.63 -1.92
C PRO A 127 -12.80 22.11 -0.68
N GLU A 128 -14.05 22.55 -0.47
CA GLU A 128 -14.86 22.19 0.69
C GLU A 128 -15.43 20.78 0.53
N ARG A 129 -16.01 20.49 -0.65
CA ARG A 129 -16.55 19.16 -0.96
C ARG A 129 -15.43 18.13 -1.01
N GLU A 130 -14.29 18.46 -1.61
CA GLU A 130 -13.13 17.60 -1.71
C GLU A 130 -12.63 17.13 -0.33
N SER A 131 -12.55 18.05 0.63
CA SER A 131 -12.14 17.76 2.01
C SER A 131 -13.11 16.84 2.76
N SER A 132 -14.37 16.77 2.32
CA SER A 132 -15.37 15.86 2.88
C SER A 132 -15.26 14.43 2.34
N VAL A 133 -14.67 14.26 1.16
CA VAL A 133 -14.58 12.98 0.44
C VAL A 133 -13.19 12.37 0.57
N LEU A 134 -12.13 13.16 0.45
CA LEU A 134 -10.76 12.68 0.43
C LEU A 134 -9.93 13.26 1.58
N ARG A 135 -8.86 12.57 1.94
CA ARG A 135 -8.05 12.88 3.13
C ARG A 135 -6.84 13.75 2.84
N TYR A 136 -6.36 13.78 1.60
CA TYR A 136 -5.15 14.53 1.24
C TYR A 136 -5.20 16.05 1.55
N PRO A 137 -6.36 16.74 1.60
CA PRO A 137 -6.40 18.16 2.00
C PRO A 137 -5.90 18.41 3.43
N ASN A 138 -5.89 17.39 4.29
CA ASN A 138 -5.32 17.47 5.64
C ASN A 138 -3.79 17.26 5.67
N TYR A 139 -3.17 16.91 4.55
CA TYR A 139 -1.75 16.59 4.41
C TYR A 139 -1.01 17.68 3.64
N ILE A 140 -1.16 18.92 4.12
CA ILE A 140 -0.38 20.06 3.65
C ILE A 140 0.84 20.21 4.56
N ASP A 141 2.03 20.02 3.98
CA ASP A 141 3.30 20.13 4.69
C ASP A 141 3.57 21.58 5.09
N LEU A 142 3.34 22.49 4.14
CA LEU A 142 3.58 23.92 4.25
C LEU A 142 2.47 24.70 3.55
N GLY A 143 2.09 25.83 4.14
CA GLY A 143 1.04 26.70 3.62
C GLY A 143 -0.36 26.23 4.00
N ARG A 144 -1.32 26.34 3.06
CA ARG A 144 -2.73 25.97 3.27
C ARG A 144 -3.35 25.40 1.99
N PHE A 145 -4.54 24.83 2.13
CA PHE A 145 -5.38 24.45 1.01
C PHE A 145 -5.97 25.70 0.30
N PRO A 146 -6.26 25.65 -1.02
CA PRO A 146 -6.70 26.83 -1.75
C PRO A 146 -8.15 27.20 -1.38
N ASN A 147 -8.43 28.50 -1.38
CA ASN A 147 -9.76 29.03 -1.09
C ASN A 147 -10.62 29.05 -2.37
N LYS A 148 -11.94 28.93 -2.21
CA LYS A 148 -12.89 29.18 -3.30
C LYS A 148 -12.71 30.59 -3.87
N GLY A 149 -12.90 30.73 -5.17
CA GLY A 149 -12.93 32.00 -5.91
C GLY A 149 -11.57 32.65 -6.09
N SER A 150 -10.49 31.99 -5.71
CA SER A 150 -9.13 32.53 -5.79
C SER A 150 -8.27 31.71 -6.75
N PHE A 151 -7.47 32.36 -7.60
CA PHE A 151 -6.50 31.72 -8.50
C PHE A 151 -5.28 31.20 -7.71
N GLU A 152 -5.58 30.26 -6.83
CA GLU A 152 -4.65 29.63 -5.92
C GLU A 152 -4.47 28.16 -6.30
N ILE A 153 -3.28 27.63 -6.08
CA ILE A 153 -2.98 26.24 -6.39
C ILE A 153 -2.18 25.60 -5.25
N VAL A 154 -2.40 24.30 -5.05
CA VAL A 154 -1.53 23.47 -4.23
C VAL A 154 -0.83 22.43 -5.08
N LEU A 155 0.45 22.20 -4.83
CA LEU A 155 1.29 21.30 -5.63
C LEU A 155 1.65 20.05 -4.85
N GLY A 156 1.74 18.91 -5.52
CA GLY A 156 2.42 17.74 -4.99
C GLY A 156 3.88 18.06 -4.66
N TYR A 157 4.40 17.47 -3.59
CA TYR A 157 5.76 17.72 -3.10
C TYR A 157 6.84 17.61 -4.20
N MET A 158 6.81 16.58 -5.05
CA MET A 158 7.79 16.37 -6.13
C MET A 158 7.64 17.42 -7.23
N ALA A 159 6.42 17.86 -7.55
CA ALA A 159 6.18 18.96 -8.48
C ALA A 159 6.77 20.27 -7.94
N ALA A 160 6.52 20.57 -6.66
CA ALA A 160 7.05 21.74 -5.99
C ALA A 160 8.59 21.73 -5.98
N GLU A 161 9.20 20.58 -5.66
CA GLU A 161 10.66 20.42 -5.66
C GLU A 161 11.28 20.63 -7.05
N LYS A 162 10.68 20.04 -8.11
CA LYS A 162 11.13 20.22 -9.51
C LYS A 162 11.02 21.67 -9.98
N LEU A 163 9.96 22.37 -9.59
CA LEU A 163 9.75 23.78 -9.92
C LEU A 163 10.54 24.74 -9.01
N ARG A 164 11.24 24.22 -7.99
CA ARG A 164 11.89 24.99 -6.92
C ARG A 164 10.94 25.95 -6.20
N ILE A 165 9.73 25.46 -5.92
CA ILE A 165 8.68 26.20 -5.21
C ILE A 165 8.54 25.62 -3.80
N GLY A 166 8.33 26.49 -2.82
CA GLY A 166 8.23 26.09 -1.42
C GLY A 166 9.59 26.01 -0.75
N ILE A 167 9.61 25.48 0.48
CA ILE A 167 10.83 25.36 1.26
C ILE A 167 11.54 24.05 0.88
N PRO A 168 12.72 24.11 0.24
CA PRO A 168 13.43 22.90 -0.16
C PRO A 168 13.98 22.17 1.05
N ARG A 169 13.84 20.84 1.08
CA ARG A 169 14.36 20.01 2.17
C ARG A 169 15.84 19.70 2.02
N ILE A 170 16.35 19.63 0.79
CA ILE A 170 17.75 19.37 0.47
C ILE A 170 18.21 20.41 -0.55
N LEU A 171 19.40 20.97 -0.33
CA LEU A 171 19.95 22.07 -1.10
C LEU A 171 21.45 21.89 -1.35
N SER A 172 21.92 22.36 -2.50
CA SER A 172 23.34 22.66 -2.70
C SER A 172 23.70 23.99 -1.99
N PRO A 173 24.98 24.24 -1.69
CA PRO A 173 25.41 25.50 -1.08
C PRO A 173 25.04 26.71 -1.94
N GLU A 174 25.15 26.56 -3.27
CA GLU A 174 24.77 27.56 -4.26
C GLU A 174 23.27 27.89 -4.21
N ARG A 175 22.39 26.87 -4.21
CA ARG A 175 20.94 27.10 -4.08
C ARG A 175 20.55 27.70 -2.74
N LEU A 176 21.25 27.38 -1.64
CA LEU A 176 20.97 28.00 -0.36
C LEU A 176 21.20 29.52 -0.43
N GLU A 177 22.29 29.94 -1.08
CA GLU A 177 22.60 31.36 -1.27
C GLU A 177 21.60 32.04 -2.23
N GLU A 178 21.36 31.43 -3.39
CA GLU A 178 20.52 32.00 -4.45
C GLU A 178 19.03 32.01 -4.10
N ASP A 179 18.47 30.88 -3.66
CA ASP A 179 17.03 30.70 -3.49
C ASP A 179 16.52 31.28 -2.16
N LEU A 180 17.33 31.21 -1.09
CA LEU A 180 16.87 31.50 0.29
C LEU A 180 17.57 32.68 0.96
N LEU A 181 18.91 32.69 0.99
CA LEU A 181 19.64 33.74 1.72
C LEU A 181 19.54 35.10 1.02
N SER A 182 19.40 35.13 -0.31
CA SER A 182 19.11 36.33 -1.09
C SER A 182 17.82 37.04 -0.69
N LEU A 183 16.89 36.33 -0.03
CA LEU A 183 15.60 36.86 0.42
C LEU A 183 15.67 37.56 1.79
N ALA A 184 16.76 37.35 2.54
CA ALA A 184 16.94 37.97 3.85
C ALA A 184 17.21 39.47 3.73
N ILE A 185 16.44 40.28 4.44
CA ILE A 185 16.61 41.76 4.44
C ILE A 185 17.68 42.13 5.48
N THR A 186 17.75 41.39 6.58
CA THR A 186 18.70 41.63 7.67
C THR A 186 19.64 40.45 7.89
N LYS A 187 20.81 40.73 8.44
CA LYS A 187 21.80 39.70 8.80
C LYS A 187 21.29 38.74 9.87
N GLU A 188 20.33 39.16 10.69
CA GLU A 188 19.66 38.32 11.68
C GLU A 188 18.74 37.30 11.00
N GLU A 189 17.98 37.71 9.98
CA GLU A 189 17.17 36.81 9.15
C GLU A 189 18.05 35.82 8.37
N GLU A 190 19.16 36.28 7.80
CA GLU A 190 20.11 35.42 7.09
C GLU A 190 20.63 34.31 8.01
N ASN A 191 21.05 34.66 9.23
CA ASN A 191 21.49 33.69 10.24
C ASN A 191 20.36 32.74 10.66
N LYS A 192 19.13 33.26 10.77
CA LYS A 192 17.95 32.46 11.09
C LYS A 192 17.68 31.42 10.01
N ILE A 193 17.68 31.80 8.73
CA ILE A 193 17.50 30.90 7.59
C ILE A 193 18.62 29.86 7.54
N ARG A 194 19.89 30.30 7.66
CA ARG A 194 21.04 29.39 7.68
C ARG A 194 20.96 28.38 8.82
N GLY A 195 20.46 28.78 10.00
CA GLY A 195 20.28 27.93 11.18
C GLY A 195 19.21 26.83 11.04
N LEU A 196 18.33 26.93 10.04
CA LEU A 196 17.33 25.89 9.72
C LEU A 196 17.92 24.70 8.98
N TYR A 197 19.10 24.86 8.37
CA TYR A 197 19.75 23.83 7.60
C TYR A 197 21.00 23.32 8.31
N ARG A 198 21.20 21.99 8.26
CA ARG A 198 22.45 21.35 8.71
C ARG A 198 23.23 20.83 7.51
N LEU A 199 24.55 20.83 7.61
CA LEU A 199 25.39 20.20 6.59
C LEU A 199 25.28 18.67 6.69
N SER A 200 25.10 18.00 5.55
CA SER A 200 25.17 16.55 5.44
C SER A 200 26.61 16.07 5.66
N GLU A 201 26.81 15.14 6.60
CA GLU A 201 28.13 14.57 6.91
C GLU A 201 28.50 13.39 5.99
N ASN A 202 27.53 12.81 5.27
CA ASN A 202 27.65 11.50 4.59
C ASN A 202 27.72 11.57 3.04
N SER A 203 27.97 12.73 2.45
CA SER A 203 28.02 12.89 0.99
C SER A 203 29.33 13.51 0.52
N ASP A 204 29.93 12.95 -0.55
CA ASP A 204 31.11 13.51 -1.23
C ASP A 204 30.87 14.98 -1.68
N GLU A 205 29.61 15.36 -1.88
CA GLU A 205 29.16 16.73 -2.11
C GLU A 205 28.60 17.35 -0.82
N LYS A 206 29.00 18.59 -0.51
CA LYS A 206 28.40 19.36 0.59
C LYS A 206 26.93 19.66 0.28
N ARG A 207 26.00 19.01 0.97
CA ARG A 207 24.55 19.29 0.86
C ARG A 207 24.01 19.82 2.18
N PHE A 208 23.08 20.76 2.10
CA PHE A 208 22.33 21.28 3.24
C PHE A 208 21.00 20.55 3.35
N ILE A 209 20.68 20.05 4.54
CA ILE A 209 19.44 19.32 4.84
C ILE A 209 18.65 20.14 5.84
N LEU A 210 17.38 20.39 5.55
CA LEU A 210 16.45 21.04 6.47
C LEU A 210 16.36 20.21 7.75
N ARG A 211 16.55 20.87 8.88
CA ARG A 211 16.48 20.25 10.19
C ARG A 211 15.09 19.68 10.46
N SER A 212 15.02 18.41 10.87
CA SER A 212 13.76 17.76 11.22
C SER A 212 13.12 18.33 12.49
N ASP A 213 13.89 19.03 13.32
CA ASP A 213 13.44 19.73 14.53
C ASP A 213 13.13 21.22 14.31
N ALA A 214 13.08 21.68 13.05
CA ALA A 214 12.71 23.06 12.72
C ALA A 214 11.30 23.38 13.25
N LYS A 215 11.16 24.51 13.96
CA LYS A 215 9.86 24.94 14.50
C LYS A 215 8.95 25.38 13.38
N LYS A 216 7.64 25.11 13.54
CA LYS A 216 6.61 25.56 12.59
C LYS A 216 6.64 27.07 12.34
N ASP A 217 6.89 27.88 13.37
CA ASP A 217 6.98 29.33 13.25
C ASP A 217 8.14 29.79 12.35
N ASP A 218 9.27 29.07 12.38
CA ASP A 218 10.42 29.41 11.55
C ASP A 218 10.20 29.00 10.09
N LEU A 219 9.54 27.87 9.86
CA LEU A 219 9.11 27.45 8.53
C LEU A 219 8.05 28.42 7.97
N GLN A 220 7.10 28.87 8.80
CA GLN A 220 6.10 29.85 8.38
C GLN A 220 6.73 31.21 8.03
N PHE A 221 7.73 31.64 8.79
CA PHE A 221 8.51 32.84 8.48
C PHE A 221 9.15 32.74 7.08
N LEU A 222 9.84 31.62 6.80
CA LEU A 222 10.48 31.41 5.50
C LEU A 222 9.44 31.32 4.37
N TRP A 223 8.33 30.62 4.61
CA TRP A 223 7.21 30.53 3.66
C TRP A 223 6.68 31.91 3.28
N ASN A 224 6.46 32.78 4.26
CA ASN A 224 5.97 34.14 4.02
C ASN A 224 6.98 34.97 3.20
N ARG A 225 8.28 34.83 3.45
CA ARG A 225 9.33 35.50 2.66
C ARG A 225 9.34 35.06 1.20
N LEU A 226 9.24 33.75 0.96
CA LEU A 226 9.14 33.19 -0.40
C LEU A 226 7.90 33.72 -1.14
N PHE A 227 6.78 33.83 -0.41
CA PHE A 227 5.52 34.34 -0.92
C PHE A 227 5.60 35.84 -1.28
N GLU A 228 6.17 36.67 -0.39
CA GLU A 228 6.41 38.10 -0.60
C GLU A 228 7.36 38.38 -1.76
N ALA A 229 8.40 37.55 -1.92
CA ALA A 229 9.37 37.64 -3.00
C ALA A 229 8.79 37.26 -4.38
N GLY A 230 7.55 36.75 -4.43
CA GLY A 230 6.88 36.36 -5.67
C GLY A 230 7.36 35.03 -6.25
N GLN A 231 8.22 34.27 -5.55
CA GLN A 231 8.69 32.94 -5.99
C GLN A 231 7.57 31.90 -6.04
N MET A 232 6.44 32.17 -5.39
CA MET A 232 5.24 31.31 -5.40
C MET A 232 4.31 31.58 -6.59
N ARG A 233 4.65 32.51 -7.50
CA ARG A 233 3.85 32.78 -8.69
C ARG A 233 4.23 31.82 -9.81
N VAL A 234 3.23 31.15 -10.36
CA VAL A 234 3.39 30.19 -11.45
C VAL A 234 2.40 30.46 -12.54
N ARG A 235 2.72 29.95 -13.73
CA ARG A 235 1.90 30.08 -14.93
C ARG A 235 1.55 28.71 -15.47
N ILE A 236 0.26 28.43 -15.56
CA ILE A 236 -0.27 27.23 -16.20
C ILE A 236 -0.36 27.51 -17.70
N ALA A 237 0.21 26.64 -18.52
CA ALA A 237 -0.06 26.58 -19.95
C ALA A 237 -0.75 25.25 -20.27
N THR A 238 -1.95 25.31 -20.82
CA THR A 238 -2.74 24.12 -21.14
C THR A 238 -3.48 24.30 -22.47
N VAL A 239 -3.86 23.17 -23.07
CA VAL A 239 -4.73 23.09 -24.25
C VAL A 239 -5.94 22.30 -23.81
N ILE A 240 -7.13 22.89 -23.93
CA ILE A 240 -8.38 22.28 -23.49
C ILE A 240 -9.21 21.94 -24.71
N ASP A 241 -9.67 20.70 -24.73
CA ASP A 241 -10.51 20.19 -25.80
C ASP A 241 -11.94 20.10 -25.28
N ILE A 242 -12.82 20.96 -25.82
CA ILE A 242 -14.24 20.98 -25.45
C ILE A 242 -15.06 20.61 -26.68
N LYS A 243 -16.02 19.70 -26.49
CA LYS A 243 -16.99 19.33 -27.51
C LYS A 243 -18.06 20.42 -27.62
N THR A 244 -18.21 21.02 -28.79
CA THR A 244 -19.26 21.99 -29.04
C THR A 244 -20.62 21.29 -29.20
N GLU A 245 -21.73 22.04 -29.12
CA GLU A 245 -23.09 21.52 -29.36
C GLU A 245 -23.24 20.82 -30.74
N THR A 246 -22.40 21.20 -31.71
CA THR A 246 -22.33 20.61 -33.04
C THR A 246 -21.51 19.32 -33.12
N GLY A 247 -20.92 18.87 -32.01
CA GLY A 247 -20.07 17.68 -31.92
C GLY A 247 -18.62 17.89 -32.37
N ALA A 248 -18.23 19.10 -32.76
CA ALA A 248 -16.85 19.43 -33.12
C ALA A 248 -15.99 19.64 -31.87
N ILE A 249 -14.71 19.26 -31.93
CA ILE A 249 -13.76 19.51 -30.84
C ILE A 249 -13.15 20.89 -31.04
N ARG A 250 -13.28 21.76 -30.04
CA ARG A 250 -12.63 23.08 -30.00
C ARG A 250 -11.42 22.99 -29.09
N HIS A 251 -10.25 23.28 -29.66
CA HIS A 251 -9.00 23.41 -28.93
C HIS A 251 -8.83 24.84 -28.41
N ILE A 252 -8.68 25.00 -27.10
CA ILE A 252 -8.54 26.30 -26.43
C ILE A 252 -7.19 26.32 -25.72
N ASN A 253 -6.25 27.12 -26.24
CA ASN A 253 -4.99 27.37 -25.57
C ASN A 253 -5.20 28.42 -24.48
N GLN A 254 -4.84 28.08 -23.25
CA GLN A 254 -4.95 28.98 -22.11
C GLN A 254 -3.64 29.12 -21.35
N ILE A 255 -3.43 30.35 -20.89
CA ILE A 255 -2.35 30.71 -19.99
C ILE A 255 -2.98 31.36 -18.77
N ILE A 256 -2.78 30.76 -17.60
CA ILE A 256 -3.41 31.20 -16.35
C ILE A 256 -2.30 31.46 -15.34
N ASP A 257 -2.23 32.68 -14.83
CA ASP A 257 -1.33 33.03 -13.74
C ASP A 257 -2.00 32.66 -12.41
N VAL A 258 -1.34 31.84 -11.61
CA VAL A 258 -1.85 31.35 -10.32
C VAL A 258 -0.78 31.44 -9.24
N GLN A 259 -1.22 31.45 -7.98
CA GLN A 259 -0.33 31.51 -6.83
C GLN A 259 -0.32 30.20 -6.06
N VAL A 260 0.88 29.68 -5.80
CA VAL A 260 1.06 28.48 -4.98
C VAL A 260 0.86 28.83 -3.51
N VAL A 261 -0.15 28.24 -2.88
CA VAL A 261 -0.53 28.52 -1.49
C VAL A 261 -0.21 27.38 -0.53
N GLY A 262 0.17 26.21 -1.05
CA GLY A 262 0.60 25.09 -0.23
C GLY A 262 1.20 23.94 -1.02
N VAL A 263 1.84 23.02 -0.29
CA VAL A 263 2.46 21.81 -0.84
C VAL A 263 1.87 20.58 -0.17
N ILE A 264 1.33 19.67 -0.98
CA ILE A 264 0.76 18.38 -0.55
C ILE A 264 1.91 17.40 -0.33
N ASN A 265 1.94 16.80 0.86
CA ASN A 265 2.85 15.72 1.21
C ASN A 265 2.09 14.66 2.01
N CYS A 266 1.44 13.75 1.29
CA CYS A 266 0.58 12.73 1.85
C CYS A 266 1.20 11.32 1.70
N PRO A 267 0.65 10.29 2.35
CA PRO A 267 1.12 8.91 2.18
C PRO A 267 0.96 8.35 0.75
N ASN A 268 0.19 9.01 -0.13
CA ASN A 268 0.00 8.59 -1.51
C ASN A 268 1.07 9.21 -2.43
N PRO A 269 2.00 8.42 -2.99
CA PRO A 269 3.05 8.96 -3.86
C PRO A 269 2.48 9.58 -5.14
N GLN A 270 1.34 9.10 -5.64
CA GLN A 270 0.73 9.62 -6.88
C GLN A 270 0.30 11.08 -6.73
N LEU A 271 -0.24 11.47 -5.57
CA LEU A 271 -0.59 12.87 -5.30
C LEU A 271 0.62 13.74 -4.96
N ASN A 272 1.69 13.14 -4.45
CA ASN A 272 2.93 13.87 -4.21
C ASN A 272 3.73 14.09 -5.50
N ALA A 273 3.41 13.38 -6.58
CA ALA A 273 4.09 13.46 -7.87
C ALA A 273 3.77 14.77 -8.61
N ASN A 274 3.65 14.69 -9.94
CA ASN A 274 3.36 15.82 -10.81
C ASN A 274 1.85 16.16 -10.83
N VAL A 275 1.28 16.44 -9.65
CA VAL A 275 -0.14 16.76 -9.47
C VAL A 275 -0.28 18.16 -8.89
N ALA A 276 -1.34 18.87 -9.29
CA ALA A 276 -1.75 20.11 -8.66
C ALA A 276 -3.27 20.21 -8.50
N CYS A 277 -3.73 20.85 -7.44
CA CYS A 277 -5.16 21.09 -7.21
C CYS A 277 -5.46 22.59 -7.27
N ILE A 278 -6.48 22.96 -8.05
CA ILE A 278 -6.92 24.33 -8.29
C ILE A 278 -8.43 24.42 -8.03
N PRO A 279 -8.95 25.51 -7.47
CA PRO A 279 -10.40 25.68 -7.33
C PRO A 279 -11.12 25.59 -8.67
N LEU A 280 -12.17 24.78 -8.72
CA LEU A 280 -12.96 24.54 -9.93
C LEU A 280 -13.71 25.79 -10.38
N ASP A 281 -14.20 26.57 -9.43
CA ASP A 281 -15.01 27.77 -9.65
C ASP A 281 -14.27 28.84 -10.45
N VAL A 282 -13.00 29.11 -10.15
CA VAL A 282 -12.21 30.09 -10.92
C VAL A 282 -11.96 29.68 -12.37
N LEU A 283 -12.13 28.39 -12.68
CA LEU A 283 -12.00 27.85 -14.03
C LEU A 283 -13.32 27.82 -14.79
N GLN A 284 -14.46 27.99 -14.11
CA GLN A 284 -15.78 28.05 -14.76
C GLN A 284 -15.99 29.38 -15.48
N ASP A 285 -15.41 30.47 -14.97
CA ASP A 285 -15.61 31.83 -15.46
C ASP A 285 -14.77 32.16 -16.72
N GLU A 286 -15.08 33.31 -17.33
CA GLU A 286 -14.36 33.84 -18.51
C GLU A 286 -12.87 34.13 -18.25
N ALA A 287 -12.52 34.46 -17.01
CA ALA A 287 -11.14 34.70 -16.59
C ALA A 287 -10.34 33.40 -16.45
N GLY A 288 -11.02 32.26 -16.36
CA GLY A 288 -10.44 30.93 -16.38
C GLY A 288 -10.71 30.24 -17.71
N MET A 289 -11.21 29.02 -17.64
CA MET A 289 -11.30 28.10 -18.77
C MET A 289 -12.66 28.09 -19.47
N MET A 290 -13.64 28.89 -19.01
CA MET A 290 -15.01 28.90 -19.52
C MET A 290 -15.62 27.49 -19.58
N LEU A 291 -15.46 26.71 -18.50
CA LEU A 291 -15.95 25.33 -18.46
C LEU A 291 -17.49 25.22 -18.43
N GLN A 292 -18.24 26.30 -18.16
CA GLN A 292 -19.71 26.33 -18.26
C GLN A 292 -20.44 25.24 -17.45
N GLY A 293 -19.94 24.93 -16.25
CA GLY A 293 -20.46 23.91 -15.35
C GLY A 293 -20.03 22.48 -15.72
N HIS A 294 -19.16 22.29 -16.71
CA HIS A 294 -18.64 20.98 -17.06
C HIS A 294 -17.64 20.47 -16.03
N ILE A 295 -17.75 19.17 -15.76
CA ILE A 295 -16.85 18.37 -14.94
C ILE A 295 -16.53 17.07 -15.67
N THR A 296 -15.38 16.47 -15.37
CA THR A 296 -15.02 15.17 -15.94
C THR A 296 -15.48 14.02 -15.06
N GLU A 297 -15.52 14.21 -13.74
CA GLU A 297 -15.85 13.16 -12.78
C GLU A 297 -16.50 13.69 -11.50
N LEU A 298 -17.39 12.90 -10.91
CA LEU A 298 -17.82 13.07 -9.52
C LEU A 298 -17.23 11.95 -8.66
N ILE A 299 -16.56 12.32 -7.58
CA ILE A 299 -16.04 11.36 -6.60
C ILE A 299 -17.08 11.16 -5.50
N ILE A 300 -17.35 9.91 -5.17
CA ILE A 300 -18.41 9.52 -4.26
C ILE A 300 -17.82 8.72 -3.11
N ARG A 301 -18.25 9.03 -1.88
CA ARG A 301 -17.95 8.27 -0.66
C ARG A 301 -19.14 8.24 0.29
N SER A 302 -19.20 7.29 1.21
CA SER A 302 -20.25 7.29 2.23
C SER A 302 -19.88 8.21 3.41
N LYS A 303 -20.81 9.04 3.90
CA LYS A 303 -20.56 10.04 4.97
C LYS A 303 -20.11 9.42 6.29
N ASN A 304 -20.54 8.19 6.59
CA ASN A 304 -20.34 7.53 7.88
C ASN A 304 -19.30 6.39 7.82
N THR A 305 -18.46 6.34 6.80
CA THR A 305 -17.50 5.24 6.68
C THR A 305 -16.38 5.36 7.71
N ARG A 306 -16.10 4.27 8.41
CA ARG A 306 -14.92 4.19 9.27
C ARG A 306 -13.66 3.95 8.43
N ASP A 307 -12.60 4.68 8.74
CA ASP A 307 -11.33 4.62 8.00
C ASP A 307 -10.63 3.25 8.08
N ASP A 308 -10.93 2.44 9.11
CA ASP A 308 -10.40 1.08 9.26
C ASP A 308 -11.02 0.06 8.28
N ARG A 309 -12.13 0.41 7.62
CA ARG A 309 -12.88 -0.48 6.73
C ARG A 309 -13.16 0.18 5.38
N LEU A 310 -12.15 0.82 4.79
CA LEU A 310 -12.23 1.34 3.43
C LEU A 310 -11.85 0.27 2.41
N PRO A 311 -12.62 0.11 1.32
CA PRO A 311 -13.97 0.67 1.07
C PRO A 311 -15.05 0.04 1.99
N GLY A 312 -16.03 0.83 2.38
CA GLY A 312 -17.15 0.40 3.22
C GLY A 312 -18.11 -0.56 2.49
N PRO A 313 -18.89 -1.39 3.22
CA PRO A 313 -19.84 -2.33 2.61
C PRO A 313 -21.02 -1.67 1.89
N GLN A 314 -21.24 -0.36 2.11
CA GLN A 314 -22.25 0.46 1.41
C GLN A 314 -21.67 1.24 0.22
N GLU A 315 -20.37 1.08 -0.03
CA GLU A 315 -19.63 1.82 -1.05
C GLU A 315 -19.48 1.00 -2.35
N HIS A 316 -20.34 -0.01 -2.56
CA HIS A 316 -20.36 -0.80 -3.78
C HIS A 316 -20.95 0.00 -4.95
N PRO A 317 -20.28 0.01 -6.13
CA PRO A 317 -20.71 0.82 -7.26
C PRO A 317 -22.12 0.45 -7.75
N GLU A 318 -22.54 -0.81 -7.66
CA GLU A 318 -23.89 -1.25 -8.04
C GLU A 318 -24.97 -0.66 -7.11
N GLN A 319 -24.65 -0.51 -5.82
CA GLN A 319 -25.55 0.10 -4.84
C GLN A 319 -25.66 1.61 -5.06
N ILE A 320 -24.54 2.27 -5.34
CA ILE A 320 -24.50 3.70 -5.66
C ILE A 320 -25.25 3.98 -6.96
N GLN A 321 -25.02 3.20 -8.02
CA GLN A 321 -25.73 3.31 -9.30
C GLN A 321 -27.24 3.13 -9.12
N SER A 322 -27.67 2.10 -8.40
CA SER A 322 -29.10 1.84 -8.19
C SER A 322 -29.77 2.88 -7.29
N CYS A 323 -29.07 3.41 -6.30
CA CYS A 323 -29.52 4.54 -5.48
C CYS A 323 -29.70 5.79 -6.34
N LEU A 324 -28.72 6.08 -7.19
CA LEU A 324 -28.74 7.21 -8.10
C LEU A 324 -29.93 7.11 -9.06
N LEU A 325 -30.09 5.99 -9.79
CA LEU A 325 -31.20 5.79 -10.74
C LEU A 325 -32.58 5.98 -10.10
N LYS A 326 -32.79 5.48 -8.87
CA LYS A 326 -34.05 5.65 -8.14
C LYS A 326 -34.32 7.11 -7.76
N GLY A 327 -33.30 7.82 -7.27
CA GLY A 327 -33.46 9.22 -6.87
C GLY A 327 -33.68 10.15 -8.06
N ILE A 328 -33.11 9.81 -9.21
CA ILE A 328 -33.33 10.51 -10.48
C ILE A 328 -34.76 10.33 -10.97
N GLU A 329 -35.24 9.08 -10.99
CA GLU A 329 -36.61 8.76 -11.42
C GLU A 329 -37.65 9.50 -10.56
N GLN A 330 -37.39 9.62 -9.26
CA GLN A 330 -38.25 10.37 -8.33
C GLN A 330 -38.25 11.88 -8.57
N LYS A 331 -37.11 12.48 -8.94
CA LYS A 331 -36.98 13.93 -9.19
C LYS A 331 -37.28 14.32 -10.64
N GLY A 332 -37.41 13.37 -11.57
CA GLY A 332 -37.63 13.64 -12.99
C GLY A 332 -36.44 14.35 -13.68
N LEU A 333 -35.21 14.10 -13.22
CA LEU A 333 -34.02 14.77 -13.75
C LEU A 333 -33.60 14.16 -15.10
N PRO A 334 -33.36 14.97 -16.15
CA PRO A 334 -32.81 14.50 -17.41
C PRO A 334 -31.33 14.22 -17.22
N ILE A 335 -30.94 12.94 -17.25
CA ILE A 335 -29.54 12.55 -17.06
C ILE A 335 -29.01 11.88 -18.31
N PRO A 336 -27.78 12.23 -18.74
CA PRO A 336 -27.12 11.56 -19.85
C PRO A 336 -27.14 10.03 -19.65
N SER A 337 -27.68 9.30 -20.62
CA SER A 337 -27.81 7.83 -20.55
C SER A 337 -26.47 7.09 -20.53
N ASN A 338 -25.37 7.81 -20.78
CA ASN A 338 -24.00 7.30 -20.79
C ASN A 338 -23.26 7.47 -19.45
N LEU A 339 -23.89 8.01 -18.40
CA LEU A 339 -23.26 8.15 -17.08
C LEU A 339 -23.28 6.83 -16.30
N VAL A 340 -22.10 6.41 -15.85
CA VAL A 340 -21.87 5.13 -15.16
C VAL A 340 -21.01 5.34 -13.92
N VAL A 341 -21.39 4.66 -12.83
CA VAL A 341 -20.62 4.61 -11.58
C VAL A 341 -19.60 3.49 -11.67
N TYR A 342 -18.33 3.86 -11.62
CA TYR A 342 -17.19 2.96 -11.60
C TYR A 342 -16.60 2.89 -10.19
N GLY A 343 -16.44 1.67 -9.66
CA GLY A 343 -15.79 1.48 -8.36
C GLY A 343 -14.28 1.70 -8.45
N TRP A 344 -13.64 2.08 -7.34
CA TRP A 344 -12.18 2.32 -7.30
C TRP A 344 -11.34 1.18 -7.91
N LYS A 345 -11.77 -0.08 -7.75
CA LYS A 345 -11.10 -1.26 -8.28
C LYS A 345 -10.89 -1.20 -9.80
N SER A 346 -11.81 -0.59 -10.53
CA SER A 346 -11.74 -0.53 -11.99
C SER A 346 -10.70 0.47 -12.49
N TYR A 347 -10.38 1.52 -11.69
CA TYR A 347 -9.30 2.47 -11.98
C TYR A 347 -7.92 1.97 -11.62
N VAL A 348 -7.85 0.95 -10.77
CA VAL A 348 -6.59 0.35 -10.34
C VAL A 348 -6.52 -1.10 -10.80
N SER A 349 -7.05 -1.38 -12.00
CA SER A 349 -7.01 -2.70 -12.63
C SER A 349 -5.58 -3.23 -12.72
N ASP A 350 -4.62 -2.35 -13.03
CA ASP A 350 -3.22 -2.71 -13.18
C ASP A 350 -2.62 -3.11 -11.82
N TYR A 351 -2.96 -2.35 -10.77
CA TYR A 351 -2.62 -2.70 -9.39
C TYR A 351 -3.27 -4.03 -8.97
N ILE A 352 -4.54 -4.27 -9.31
CA ILE A 352 -5.23 -5.53 -8.97
C ILE A 352 -4.59 -6.71 -9.71
N ALA A 353 -4.21 -6.53 -10.97
CA ALA A 353 -3.52 -7.56 -11.75
C ALA A 353 -2.17 -7.92 -11.11
N VAL A 354 -1.39 -6.91 -10.72
CA VAL A 354 -0.12 -7.08 -10.01
C VAL A 354 -0.33 -7.72 -8.63
N SER A 355 -1.24 -7.20 -7.81
CA SER A 355 -1.55 -7.72 -6.48
C SER A 355 -2.05 -9.17 -6.52
N THR A 356 -2.79 -9.53 -7.58
CA THR A 356 -3.19 -10.92 -7.82
C THR A 356 -1.99 -11.79 -8.18
N GLY A 357 -1.04 -11.27 -8.95
CA GLY A 357 0.28 -11.88 -9.17
C GLY A 357 1.07 -12.07 -7.88
N ASP A 358 1.07 -11.09 -6.98
CA ASP A 358 1.75 -11.19 -5.68
C ASP A 358 1.15 -12.29 -4.79
N ASN A 359 -0.17 -12.53 -4.87
CA ASN A 359 -0.77 -13.68 -4.19
C ASN A 359 -0.25 -15.02 -4.72
N ILE A 360 0.12 -15.10 -6.00
CA ILE A 360 0.78 -16.28 -6.58
C ILE A 360 2.22 -16.38 -6.04
N SER A 361 2.97 -15.29 -6.02
CA SER A 361 4.32 -15.23 -5.44
C SER A 361 4.33 -15.63 -3.96
N ASN A 362 3.37 -15.18 -3.15
CA ASN A 362 3.22 -15.58 -1.76
C ASN A 362 2.98 -17.10 -1.64
N ARG A 363 2.14 -17.69 -2.51
CA ARG A 363 1.94 -19.15 -2.56
C ARG A 363 3.22 -19.91 -2.89
N ILE A 364 4.06 -19.38 -3.77
CA ILE A 364 5.37 -19.99 -4.09
C ILE A 364 6.29 -19.97 -2.88
N ILE A 365 6.38 -18.83 -2.16
CA ILE A 365 7.18 -18.71 -0.94
C ILE A 365 6.74 -19.73 0.11
N ILE A 366 5.42 -19.92 0.30
CA ILE A 366 4.86 -20.94 1.20
C ILE A 366 5.36 -22.33 0.85
N ILE A 367 5.26 -22.71 -0.42
CA ILE A 367 5.69 -24.03 -0.90
C ILE A 367 7.20 -24.21 -0.65
N LEU A 368 8.02 -23.19 -0.92
CA LEU A 368 9.46 -23.25 -0.67
C LEU A 368 9.80 -23.41 0.82
N LEU A 369 9.15 -22.64 1.71
CA LEU A 369 9.36 -22.76 3.16
C LEU A 369 9.00 -24.16 3.68
N PHE A 370 7.94 -24.76 3.14
CA PHE A 370 7.57 -26.13 3.45
C PHE A 370 8.54 -27.16 2.89
N ILE A 371 9.07 -26.97 1.67
CA ILE A 371 10.09 -27.86 1.10
C ILE A 371 11.36 -27.83 1.96
N ILE A 372 11.82 -26.65 2.37
CA ILE A 372 13.00 -26.49 3.24
C ILE A 372 12.77 -27.24 4.56
N SER A 373 11.59 -27.05 5.17
CA SER A 373 11.20 -27.75 6.40
C SER A 373 11.15 -29.27 6.21
N PHE A 374 10.53 -29.73 5.12
CA PHE A 374 10.39 -31.15 4.79
C PHE A 374 11.76 -31.82 4.61
N ILE A 375 12.69 -31.19 3.89
CA ILE A 375 14.05 -31.72 3.69
C ILE A 375 14.79 -31.78 5.03
N GLY A 376 14.72 -30.73 5.84
CA GLY A 376 15.36 -30.69 7.15
C GLY A 376 14.86 -31.79 8.10
N ILE A 377 13.55 -32.01 8.14
CA ILE A 377 12.92 -33.07 8.93
C ILE A 377 13.30 -34.45 8.38
N SER A 378 13.22 -34.64 7.07
CA SER A 378 13.57 -35.90 6.41
C SER A 378 15.02 -36.29 6.70
N ASN A 379 15.95 -35.35 6.64
CA ASN A 379 17.36 -35.58 6.96
C ASN A 379 17.57 -35.95 8.44
N THR A 380 16.87 -35.27 9.34
CA THR A 380 16.91 -35.60 10.77
C THR A 380 16.33 -36.99 11.04
N MET A 381 15.20 -37.32 10.42
CA MET A 381 14.53 -38.61 10.55
C MET A 381 15.36 -39.75 9.97
N LEU A 382 16.02 -39.53 8.83
CA LEU A 382 16.96 -40.50 8.27
C LEU A 382 18.05 -40.86 9.29
N MET A 383 18.67 -39.84 9.89
CA MET A 383 19.69 -40.07 10.93
C MET A 383 19.12 -40.77 12.16
N ALA A 384 17.95 -40.34 12.65
CA ALA A 384 17.30 -40.95 13.81
C ALA A 384 16.95 -42.43 13.59
N VAL A 385 16.51 -42.79 12.39
CA VAL A 385 16.20 -44.17 12.02
C VAL A 385 17.48 -45.00 11.86
N LEU A 386 18.52 -44.46 11.20
CA LEU A 386 19.80 -45.15 11.01
C LEU A 386 20.49 -45.46 12.34
N GLU A 387 20.52 -44.49 13.26
CA GLU A 387 21.06 -44.67 14.62
C GLU A 387 20.29 -45.71 15.44
N ARG A 388 19.03 -46.00 15.06
CA ARG A 388 18.12 -46.94 15.75
C ARG A 388 17.82 -48.20 14.93
N THR A 389 18.64 -48.52 13.94
CA THR A 389 18.41 -49.69 13.07
C THR A 389 18.41 -51.00 13.88
N LYS A 390 19.31 -51.15 14.85
CA LYS A 390 19.37 -52.31 15.75
C LYS A 390 18.15 -52.42 16.66
N GLU A 391 17.72 -51.30 17.26
CA GLU A 391 16.51 -51.25 18.09
C GLU A 391 15.25 -51.63 17.29
N THR A 392 15.17 -51.11 16.06
CA THR A 392 14.09 -51.43 15.12
C THR A 392 14.08 -52.91 14.74
N GLY A 393 15.25 -53.51 14.49
CA GLY A 393 15.39 -54.95 14.23
C GLY A 393 14.96 -55.82 15.42
N MET A 394 15.30 -55.41 16.65
CA MET A 394 14.84 -56.10 17.87
C MET A 394 13.32 -56.05 18.02
N LEU A 395 12.69 -54.89 17.83
CA LEU A 395 11.22 -54.76 17.90
C LEU A 395 10.51 -55.65 16.87
N ARG A 396 11.03 -55.75 15.65
CA ARG A 396 10.53 -56.67 14.62
C ARG A 396 10.65 -58.14 15.05
N SER A 397 11.78 -58.50 15.67
CA SER A 397 11.99 -59.87 16.19
C SER A 397 11.06 -60.23 17.35
N LEU A 398 10.62 -59.24 18.12
CA LEU A 398 9.65 -59.39 19.21
C LEU A 398 8.19 -59.39 18.71
N GLY A 399 7.96 -59.29 17.40
CA GLY A 399 6.65 -59.42 16.77
C GLY A 399 5.95 -58.11 16.39
N MET A 400 6.62 -56.95 16.49
CA MET A 400 6.07 -55.67 16.04
C MET A 400 6.04 -55.63 14.50
N ILE A 401 4.89 -55.28 13.91
CA ILE A 401 4.74 -55.23 12.45
C ILE A 401 5.31 -53.93 11.87
N ASP A 402 5.76 -53.98 10.61
CA ASP A 402 6.40 -52.84 9.94
C ASP A 402 5.52 -51.57 9.91
N SER A 403 4.18 -51.72 9.86
CA SER A 403 3.24 -50.60 9.90
C SER A 403 3.12 -49.94 11.29
N GLU A 404 3.32 -50.70 12.37
CA GLU A 404 3.37 -50.15 13.74
C GLU A 404 4.64 -49.34 13.95
N ILE A 405 5.77 -49.85 13.45
CA ILE A 405 7.06 -49.13 13.50
C ILE A 405 6.99 -47.85 12.66
N LEU A 406 6.46 -47.94 11.44
CA LEU A 406 6.23 -46.78 10.58
C LEU A 406 5.39 -45.72 11.29
N LEU A 407 4.31 -46.14 11.97
CA LEU A 407 3.44 -45.25 12.71
C LEU A 407 4.15 -44.58 13.89
N VAL A 408 5.05 -45.26 14.60
CA VAL A 408 5.87 -44.65 15.67
C VAL A 408 6.71 -43.49 15.12
N TYR A 409 7.43 -43.69 14.02
CA TYR A 409 8.27 -42.64 13.43
C TYR A 409 7.45 -41.49 12.82
N ILE A 410 6.30 -41.77 12.21
CA ILE A 410 5.37 -40.72 11.74
C ILE A 410 4.87 -39.89 12.93
N ILE A 411 4.49 -40.54 14.04
CA ILE A 411 4.04 -39.84 15.26
C ILE A 411 5.19 -39.01 15.84
N GLU A 412 6.41 -39.55 15.88
CA GLU A 412 7.61 -38.84 16.35
C GLU A 412 7.84 -37.55 15.53
N ALA A 413 7.79 -37.64 14.20
CA ALA A 413 7.94 -36.49 13.32
C ALA A 413 6.77 -35.51 13.39
N SER A 414 5.54 -36.01 13.54
CA SER A 414 4.36 -35.17 13.71
C SER A 414 4.42 -34.40 15.04
N LEU A 415 4.93 -35.01 16.11
CA LEU A 415 5.13 -34.32 17.40
C LEU A 415 6.18 -33.21 17.29
N ILE A 416 7.28 -33.44 16.56
CA ILE A 416 8.27 -32.40 16.24
C ILE A 416 7.61 -31.25 15.47
N GLY A 417 6.84 -31.57 14.43
CA GLY A 417 6.11 -30.59 13.63
C GLY A 417 5.11 -29.79 14.45
N PHE A 418 4.36 -30.45 15.33
CA PHE A 418 3.39 -29.83 16.22
C PHE A 418 4.09 -28.85 17.17
N LEU A 419 5.11 -29.29 17.91
CA LEU A 419 5.86 -28.44 18.82
C LEU A 419 6.52 -27.27 18.09
N GLY A 420 7.16 -27.55 16.95
CA GLY A 420 7.76 -26.52 16.10
C GLY A 420 6.73 -25.50 15.63
N SER A 421 5.55 -25.95 15.20
CA SER A 421 4.48 -25.05 14.78
C SER A 421 3.93 -24.20 15.93
N CYS A 422 3.78 -24.75 17.14
CA CYS A 422 3.36 -23.98 18.32
C CYS A 422 4.37 -22.88 18.64
N PHE A 423 5.66 -23.21 18.71
CA PHE A 423 6.72 -22.22 18.94
C PHE A 423 6.81 -21.21 17.80
N GLY A 424 6.63 -21.66 16.55
CA GLY A 424 6.65 -20.80 15.37
C GLY A 424 5.49 -19.83 15.34
N ILE A 425 4.27 -20.26 15.71
CA ILE A 425 3.11 -19.38 15.85
C ILE A 425 3.39 -18.30 16.91
N VAL A 426 3.90 -18.69 18.07
CA VAL A 426 4.26 -17.74 19.13
C VAL A 426 5.31 -16.75 18.63
N LEU A 427 6.39 -17.24 18.03
CA LEU A 427 7.48 -16.40 17.51
C LEU A 427 6.99 -15.45 16.41
N GLY A 428 6.23 -15.96 15.45
CA GLY A 428 5.66 -15.18 14.35
C GLY A 428 4.74 -14.08 14.86
N CYS A 429 3.86 -14.38 15.81
CA CYS A 429 3.02 -13.38 16.46
C CYS A 429 3.86 -12.33 17.22
N LEU A 430 4.89 -12.73 17.96
CA LEU A 430 5.77 -11.81 18.69
C LEU A 430 6.50 -10.83 17.74
N ILE A 431 7.00 -11.33 16.61
CA ILE A 431 7.62 -10.50 15.57
C ILE A 431 6.59 -9.57 14.91
N ASN A 432 5.35 -10.05 14.74
CA ASN A 432 4.28 -9.30 14.09
C ASN A 432 3.73 -8.14 14.94
N ILE A 433 3.72 -8.24 16.27
CA ILE A 433 3.18 -7.21 17.18
C ILE A 433 3.74 -5.79 16.90
N PRO A 434 5.05 -5.53 16.91
CA PRO A 434 5.58 -4.19 16.65
C PRO A 434 5.22 -3.70 15.23
N MET A 435 5.09 -4.62 14.27
CA MET A 435 4.78 -4.32 12.87
C MET A 435 3.31 -3.94 12.66
N VAL A 436 2.42 -4.50 13.48
CA VAL A 436 1.01 -4.10 13.51
C VAL A 436 0.83 -2.76 14.23
N LEU A 437 1.57 -2.54 15.33
CA LEU A 437 1.40 -1.36 16.19
C LEU A 437 2.06 -0.09 15.61
N TYR A 438 3.32 -0.19 15.18
CA TYR A 438 4.11 0.95 14.71
C TYR A 438 4.18 0.97 13.18
N GLY A 439 4.32 -0.19 12.55
CA GLY A 439 4.62 -0.30 11.11
C GLY A 439 6.04 0.16 10.78
N ILE A 440 6.38 0.10 9.49
CA ILE A 440 7.67 0.58 8.96
C ILE A 440 7.41 1.74 8.01
N ASP A 441 8.10 2.86 8.25
CA ASP A 441 8.06 4.05 7.40
C ASP A 441 9.10 3.93 6.25
N TYR A 442 8.64 3.58 5.06
CA TYR A 442 9.37 3.55 3.80
C TYR A 442 9.41 4.89 3.07
N SER A 443 8.83 5.97 3.62
CA SER A 443 8.76 7.27 2.93
C SER A 443 10.15 7.80 2.56
N ALA A 444 11.20 7.50 3.35
CA ALA A 444 12.57 7.88 3.03
C ALA A 444 13.12 7.13 1.81
N MET A 445 12.87 5.82 1.73
CA MET A 445 13.30 4.98 0.61
C MET A 445 12.57 5.35 -0.69
N VAL A 446 11.27 5.64 -0.60
CA VAL A 446 10.46 6.09 -1.75
C VAL A 446 10.95 7.42 -2.30
N ARG A 447 11.38 8.34 -1.42
CA ARG A 447 11.95 9.63 -1.82
C ARG A 447 13.29 9.48 -2.54
N GLU A 448 14.14 8.56 -2.11
CA GLU A 448 15.47 8.36 -2.70
C GLU A 448 15.44 7.67 -4.07
N MET A 449 14.39 6.91 -4.35
CA MET A 449 14.18 6.26 -5.66
C MET A 449 13.33 7.12 -6.63
N GLU A 450 13.26 8.43 -6.43
CA GLU A 450 12.50 9.39 -7.25
C GLU A 450 11.03 9.00 -7.51
N GLY A 451 10.43 8.18 -6.64
CA GLY A 451 9.06 7.71 -6.78
C GLY A 451 8.81 6.71 -7.92
N ASP A 452 9.84 6.28 -8.67
CA ASP A 452 9.65 5.41 -9.84
C ASP A 452 9.73 3.92 -9.47
N PHE A 453 8.76 3.47 -8.67
CA PHE A 453 8.56 2.03 -8.43
C PHE A 453 7.66 1.37 -9.47
N GLY A 454 7.04 2.15 -10.38
CA GLY A 454 5.92 1.64 -11.21
C GLY A 454 4.69 1.21 -10.39
N TYR A 455 4.69 1.43 -9.07
CA TYR A 455 3.67 0.98 -8.13
C TYR A 455 3.28 2.12 -7.17
N ARG A 456 2.00 2.16 -6.78
CA ARG A 456 1.47 3.11 -5.79
C ARG A 456 1.82 2.67 -4.36
N ILE A 457 3.10 2.68 -4.01
CA ILE A 457 3.62 2.17 -2.74
C ILE A 457 3.53 3.26 -1.66
N VAL A 458 2.91 2.93 -0.54
CA VAL A 458 2.75 3.83 0.62
C VAL A 458 4.07 3.99 1.37
N GLY A 459 4.28 5.18 1.93
CA GLY A 459 5.40 5.43 2.85
C GLY A 459 5.27 4.76 4.22
N LEU A 460 4.12 4.22 4.65
CA LEU A 460 3.99 3.56 5.96
C LEU A 460 3.22 2.24 5.81
N PHE A 461 3.86 1.12 6.09
CA PHE A 461 3.22 -0.20 6.05
C PHE A 461 3.02 -0.77 7.44
N ARG A 462 1.77 -1.12 7.74
CA ARG A 462 1.41 -1.88 8.93
C ARG A 462 1.09 -3.31 8.53
N SER A 463 1.52 -4.25 9.36
CA SER A 463 1.12 -5.64 9.22
C SER A 463 -0.32 -5.85 9.69
N THR A 464 -0.96 -6.94 9.27
CA THR A 464 -2.31 -7.33 9.70
C THR A 464 -2.33 -8.73 10.31
N TRP A 465 -3.39 -9.03 11.07
CA TRP A 465 -3.63 -10.35 11.64
C TRP A 465 -4.47 -11.20 10.69
N ASN A 466 -3.89 -12.27 10.17
CA ASN A 466 -4.59 -13.27 9.37
C ASN A 466 -4.90 -14.53 10.20
N TRP A 467 -5.99 -14.47 10.97
CA TRP A 467 -6.38 -15.58 11.86
C TRP A 467 -6.54 -16.93 11.16
N PRO A 468 -7.18 -17.02 9.97
CA PRO A 468 -7.25 -18.27 9.21
C PRO A 468 -5.88 -18.89 8.95
N VAL A 469 -4.87 -18.08 8.60
CA VAL A 469 -3.51 -18.56 8.34
C VAL A 469 -2.82 -18.97 9.63
N ILE A 470 -2.92 -18.16 10.69
CA ILE A 470 -2.28 -18.43 11.99
C ILE A 470 -2.77 -19.74 12.61
N PHE A 471 -4.07 -20.04 12.54
CA PHE A 471 -4.60 -21.30 13.05
C PHE A 471 -4.45 -22.45 12.05
N GLY A 472 -4.51 -22.17 10.75
CA GLY A 472 -4.41 -23.17 9.68
C GLY A 472 -3.00 -23.73 9.47
N ILE A 473 -1.96 -22.95 9.77
CA ILE A 473 -0.56 -23.36 9.51
C ILE A 473 -0.10 -24.51 10.40
N GLY A 474 -0.57 -24.59 11.65
CA GLY A 474 -0.19 -25.62 12.61
C GLY A 474 -0.47 -27.05 12.13
N PRO A 475 -1.74 -27.37 11.76
CA PRO A 475 -2.09 -28.66 11.20
C PRO A 475 -1.32 -29.01 9.92
N VAL A 476 -1.09 -28.03 9.03
CA VAL A 476 -0.35 -28.24 7.78
C VAL A 476 1.10 -28.58 8.06
N ALA A 477 1.80 -27.79 8.89
CA ALA A 477 3.18 -28.05 9.28
C ALA A 477 3.35 -29.40 9.99
N THR A 478 2.41 -29.75 10.87
CA THR A 478 2.38 -31.04 11.56
C THR A 478 2.25 -32.21 10.57
N SER A 479 1.35 -32.09 9.60
CA SER A 479 1.12 -33.12 8.58
C SER A 479 2.35 -33.30 7.67
N ILE A 480 2.95 -32.20 7.21
CA ILE A 480 4.16 -32.22 6.37
C ILE A 480 5.34 -32.86 7.13
N SER A 481 5.44 -32.57 8.43
CA SER A 481 6.48 -33.17 9.27
C SER A 481 6.31 -34.69 9.38
N GLY A 482 5.09 -35.17 9.59
CA GLY A 482 4.77 -36.60 9.56
C GLY A 482 5.10 -37.26 8.21
N LEU A 483 4.76 -36.60 7.10
CA LEU A 483 5.09 -37.08 5.75
C LEU A 483 6.61 -37.14 5.50
N GLY A 484 7.38 -36.20 6.07
CA GLY A 484 8.85 -36.18 5.97
C GLY A 484 9.52 -37.43 6.55
N ALA A 485 8.88 -38.11 7.50
CA ALA A 485 9.39 -39.36 8.05
C ALA A 485 9.10 -40.58 7.19
N LEU A 486 8.15 -40.51 6.23
CA LEU A 486 7.74 -41.68 5.45
C LEU A 486 8.89 -42.25 4.63
N PHE A 487 9.53 -41.41 3.82
CA PHE A 487 10.60 -41.84 2.93
C PHE A 487 11.78 -42.52 3.67
N PRO A 488 12.40 -41.90 4.70
CA PRO A 488 13.51 -42.53 5.41
C PRO A 488 13.08 -43.80 6.16
N THR A 489 11.90 -43.80 6.78
CA THR A 489 11.43 -44.95 7.56
C THR A 489 11.12 -46.15 6.68
N ILE A 490 10.43 -45.95 5.54
CA ILE A 490 10.16 -47.03 4.58
C ILE A 490 11.47 -47.61 4.04
N ARG A 491 12.46 -46.75 3.76
CA ARG A 491 13.77 -47.20 3.28
C ARG A 491 14.48 -48.07 4.32
N ALA A 492 14.40 -47.72 5.60
CA ALA A 492 15.01 -48.50 6.67
C ALA A 492 14.28 -49.82 6.96
N LEU A 493 12.94 -49.84 6.88
CA LEU A 493 12.14 -51.06 7.09
C LEU A 493 12.41 -52.15 6.04
N LYS A 494 12.88 -51.77 4.85
CA LYS A 494 13.31 -52.71 3.81
C LYS A 494 14.60 -53.47 4.15
N LEU A 495 15.34 -53.06 5.17
CA LEU A 495 16.54 -53.78 5.61
C LEU A 495 16.12 -55.11 6.28
N PRO A 496 16.75 -56.25 5.91
CA PRO A 496 16.52 -57.51 6.60
C PRO A 496 16.84 -57.42 8.10
N VAL A 497 16.07 -58.13 8.93
CA VAL A 497 16.27 -58.15 10.40
C VAL A 497 17.67 -58.68 10.75
N THR A 498 18.17 -59.67 9.99
CA THR A 498 19.51 -60.25 10.15
C THR A 498 20.62 -59.22 9.94
N ASP A 499 20.42 -58.30 9.00
CA ASP A 499 21.41 -57.27 8.67
C ASP A 499 21.33 -56.13 9.69
N SER A 500 20.13 -55.82 10.17
CA SER A 500 19.88 -54.81 11.21
C SER A 500 20.56 -55.14 12.55
N LEU A 501 20.73 -56.43 12.86
CA LEU A 501 21.40 -56.91 14.08
C LEU A 501 22.93 -57.02 13.96
N ARG A 502 23.48 -56.89 12.73
CA ARG A 502 24.91 -56.98 12.42
C ARG A 502 25.65 -55.64 12.38
N PHE A 503 24.93 -54.51 12.39
CA PHE A 503 25.55 -53.18 12.46
C PHE A 503 26.21 -52.98 13.84
N GLU A 504 27.55 -52.78 13.84
CA GLU A 504 28.34 -52.24 14.95
C GLU A 504 28.52 -50.72 14.81
#